data_AF-A0A1G7QC98-F1
#
_entry.id   AF-A0A1G7QC98-F1
#
_cell.length_a   1.000
_cell.length_b   1.000
_cell.length_c   1.000
_cell.angle_alpha   90.00
_cell.angle_beta   90.00
_cell.angle_gamma   90.00
#
_symmetry.space_group_name_H-M   'P 1'
#
loop_
_entity.id
_entity.type
_entity.pdbx_description
1 polymer ?
#
loop_
_entity_poly.entity_id
_entity_poly.type
_entity_poly.pdbx_seq_one_letter_code
_entity_poly.pdbx_strand_id
1 'polypeptide(L)'
;MALGIDLNPSEQSKPLKPNFFLIGAPKCGTTAIAEYLAERDDVFFSKPKEPLFWCTDLGIEPHALRATSLEQYEALFQDADPARHKIIGEGTTSYLRSRKALTECRDKYEDAKFVAILRNPVDVAHAFHMEQVFTGLEREPDFTKAWQDQDRRERDWDAATDDRPDSLLYRRIASFADQIEMFFSIVPEERRKIIIYDDLRADPRGVWLDLLDFLGLPDDQRTDFSPRNAAHAQRFPRLSRFLLAPPKPIAPAVKALRMALLNKDSVLVKTLKGFLNVKRPRSALSPIMRREMTEAFGPDVLRLEALLGTDLSAWKMGQ
;
A
#
# COMPACT_ATOMS: atom_id res chain seq x y z
N MET A 1 -32.05 -13.43 -53.44
CA MET A 1 -31.33 -13.96 -52.27
C MET A 1 -30.12 -13.06 -52.03
N ALA A 2 -30.26 -12.09 -51.14
CA ALA A 2 -29.15 -11.28 -50.63
C ALA A 2 -29.00 -11.68 -49.15
N LEU A 3 -27.94 -12.42 -48.83
CA LEU A 3 -27.58 -12.72 -47.45
C LEU A 3 -26.73 -11.56 -46.95
N GLY A 4 -27.37 -10.66 -46.21
CA GLY A 4 -26.68 -9.61 -45.46
C GLY A 4 -25.90 -10.26 -44.32
N ILE A 5 -24.59 -10.09 -44.33
CA ILE A 5 -23.73 -10.38 -43.18
C ILE A 5 -23.76 -9.11 -42.33
N ASP A 6 -24.52 -9.14 -41.25
CA ASP A 6 -24.41 -8.13 -40.18
C ASP A 6 -23.04 -8.29 -39.52
N LEU A 7 -22.12 -7.41 -39.88
CA LEU A 7 -20.89 -7.18 -39.12
C LEU A 7 -21.28 -6.37 -37.88
N ASN A 8 -21.62 -7.08 -36.81
CA ASN A 8 -21.83 -6.47 -35.50
C ASN A 8 -20.49 -5.83 -35.06
N PRO A 9 -20.43 -4.51 -34.80
CA PRO A 9 -19.22 -3.89 -34.30
C PRO A 9 -18.88 -4.51 -32.95
N SER A 10 -17.64 -4.99 -32.83
CA SER A 10 -17.05 -5.63 -31.64
C SER A 10 -17.64 -5.08 -30.34
N GLU A 11 -18.33 -5.93 -29.57
CA GLU A 11 -18.53 -5.70 -28.15
C GLU A 11 -17.15 -5.48 -27.54
N GLN A 12 -16.78 -4.23 -27.31
CA GLN A 12 -15.66 -3.90 -26.45
C GLN A 12 -16.04 -4.46 -25.09
N SER A 13 -15.47 -5.63 -24.75
CA SER A 13 -15.64 -6.26 -23.46
C SER A 13 -15.39 -5.19 -22.39
N LYS A 14 -16.42 -4.89 -21.58
CA LYS A 14 -16.25 -3.96 -20.45
C LYS A 14 -14.99 -4.39 -19.67
N PRO A 15 -14.08 -3.45 -19.34
CA PRO A 15 -12.89 -3.80 -18.59
C PRO A 15 -13.31 -4.49 -17.30
N LEU A 16 -12.64 -5.59 -16.99
CA LEU A 16 -12.93 -6.33 -15.79
C LEU A 16 -12.65 -5.46 -14.56
N LYS A 17 -13.58 -5.52 -13.62
CA LYS A 17 -13.57 -4.67 -12.44
C LYS A 17 -12.77 -5.33 -11.32
N PRO A 18 -12.00 -4.56 -10.53
CA PRO A 18 -11.38 -5.10 -9.35
C PRO A 18 -12.43 -5.60 -8.35
N ASN A 19 -12.16 -6.76 -7.75
CA ASN A 19 -12.94 -7.37 -6.68
C ASN A 19 -12.11 -7.60 -5.41
N PHE A 20 -10.89 -7.09 -5.36
CA PHE A 20 -10.02 -7.17 -4.20
C PHE A 20 -9.21 -5.89 -3.99
N PHE A 21 -9.15 -5.42 -2.74
CA PHE A 21 -8.40 -4.24 -2.35
C PHE A 21 -7.52 -4.54 -1.13
N LEU A 22 -6.21 -4.51 -1.30
CA LEU A 22 -5.25 -4.53 -0.20
C LEU A 22 -4.98 -3.11 0.29
N ILE A 23 -5.77 -2.66 1.25
CA ILE A 23 -5.98 -1.24 1.58
C ILE A 23 -4.95 -0.63 2.54
N GLY A 24 -4.09 -1.44 3.15
CA GLY A 24 -3.18 -0.93 4.17
C GLY A 24 -2.65 -2.01 5.09
N ALA A 25 -1.90 -1.63 6.12
CA ALA A 25 -1.28 -0.32 6.29
C ALA A 25 0.12 -0.28 5.63
N PRO A 26 0.72 0.92 5.41
CA PRO A 26 2.07 1.00 4.88
C PRO A 26 3.06 0.31 5.82
N LYS A 27 4.08 -0.34 5.25
CA LYS A 27 5.15 -1.06 5.99
C LYS A 27 4.68 -2.27 6.83
N CYS A 28 3.44 -2.71 6.65
CA CYS A 28 2.89 -3.89 7.34
C CYS A 28 3.01 -5.20 6.54
N GLY A 29 3.78 -5.25 5.45
CA GLY A 29 3.94 -6.48 4.65
C GLY A 29 2.99 -6.62 3.44
N THR A 30 2.24 -5.56 3.11
CA THR A 30 1.31 -5.56 1.96
C THR A 30 1.99 -5.86 0.62
N THR A 31 3.23 -5.44 0.41
CA THR A 31 3.98 -5.81 -0.81
C THR A 31 4.19 -7.32 -0.91
N ALA A 32 4.54 -8.00 0.19
CA ALA A 32 4.77 -9.43 0.16
C ALA A 32 3.48 -10.18 -0.20
N ILE A 33 2.35 -9.83 0.43
CA ILE A 33 1.04 -10.40 0.08
C ILE A 33 0.66 -10.11 -1.37
N ALA A 34 0.84 -8.87 -1.85
CA ALA A 34 0.54 -8.53 -3.23
C ALA A 34 1.39 -9.34 -4.22
N GLU A 35 2.68 -9.53 -3.95
CA GLU A 35 3.57 -10.37 -4.77
C GLU A 35 3.20 -11.85 -4.70
N TYR A 36 2.86 -12.38 -3.52
CA TYR A 36 2.44 -13.77 -3.39
C TYR A 36 1.14 -14.06 -4.16
N LEU A 37 0.20 -13.12 -4.13
CA LEU A 37 -1.03 -13.18 -4.90
C LEU A 37 -0.75 -13.05 -6.40
N ALA A 38 0.10 -12.10 -6.82
CA ALA A 38 0.43 -11.89 -8.23
C ALA A 38 1.21 -13.04 -8.88
N GLU A 39 1.81 -13.94 -8.08
CA GLU A 39 2.46 -15.17 -8.54
C GLU A 39 1.46 -16.29 -8.87
N ARG A 40 0.19 -16.18 -8.48
CA ARG A 40 -0.83 -17.19 -8.74
C ARG A 40 -1.45 -17.04 -10.13
N ASP A 41 -1.77 -18.16 -10.76
CA ASP A 41 -2.41 -18.14 -12.08
C ASP A 41 -3.87 -17.67 -12.04
N ASP A 42 -4.57 -17.82 -10.91
CA ASP A 42 -5.98 -17.44 -10.74
C ASP A 42 -6.18 -16.02 -10.16
N VAL A 43 -5.11 -15.22 -10.09
CA VAL A 43 -5.13 -13.85 -9.58
C VAL A 43 -4.47 -12.88 -10.57
N PHE A 44 -5.16 -11.80 -10.89
CA PHE A 44 -4.60 -10.66 -11.61
C PHE A 44 -4.40 -9.50 -10.62
N PHE A 45 -3.18 -8.99 -10.48
CA PHE A 45 -2.88 -7.87 -9.58
C PHE A 45 -2.38 -6.65 -10.36
N SER A 46 -2.88 -5.46 -10.02
CA SER A 46 -2.56 -4.22 -10.75
C SER A 46 -1.07 -3.95 -10.81
N LYS A 47 -0.60 -3.51 -11.98
CA LYS A 47 0.76 -2.99 -12.17
C LYS A 47 0.67 -1.53 -12.64
N PRO A 48 1.23 -0.55 -11.90
CA PRO A 48 1.93 -0.71 -10.62
C PRO A 48 0.99 -1.03 -9.44
N LYS A 49 1.57 -1.52 -8.33
CA LYS A 49 0.97 -1.41 -7.00
C LYS A 49 0.89 0.07 -6.59
N GLU A 50 -0.03 0.42 -5.69
CA GLU A 50 -0.32 1.78 -5.24
C GLU A 50 -0.83 2.70 -6.37
N PRO A 51 -1.89 2.32 -7.11
CA PRO A 51 -2.49 3.20 -8.12
C PRO A 51 -3.10 4.49 -7.54
N LEU A 52 -3.38 4.54 -6.23
CA LEU A 52 -3.77 5.76 -5.49
C LEU A 52 -5.01 6.48 -6.04
N PHE A 53 -5.80 5.83 -6.89
CA PHE A 53 -6.85 6.47 -7.67
C PHE A 53 -7.94 7.03 -6.76
N TRP A 54 -8.38 6.24 -5.78
CA TRP A 54 -9.53 6.58 -4.94
C TRP A 54 -9.20 7.49 -3.75
N CYS A 55 -7.93 7.70 -3.41
CA CYS A 55 -7.47 8.62 -2.36
C CYS A 55 -7.52 10.10 -2.80
N THR A 56 -8.70 10.62 -3.16
CA THR A 56 -8.84 12.06 -3.52
C THR A 56 -8.98 12.98 -2.31
N ASP A 57 -9.15 12.44 -1.09
CA ASP A 57 -9.20 13.16 0.19
C ASP A 57 -7.84 13.25 0.89
N LEU A 58 -6.77 12.76 0.26
CA LEU A 58 -5.41 12.78 0.79
C LEU A 58 -4.47 13.49 -0.20
N GLY A 59 -3.47 14.19 0.35
CA GLY A 59 -2.40 14.78 -0.45
C GLY A 59 -1.61 13.71 -1.22
N ILE A 60 -1.16 14.05 -2.43
CA ILE A 60 -0.48 13.13 -3.32
C ILE A 60 1.03 13.38 -3.24
N GLU A 61 1.80 12.33 -3.02
CA GLU A 61 3.25 12.43 -3.07
C GLU A 61 3.74 12.74 -4.49
N PRO A 62 4.74 13.63 -4.67
CA PRO A 62 5.21 14.03 -6.00
C PRO A 62 5.65 12.87 -6.91
N HIS A 63 6.07 11.76 -6.31
CA HIS A 63 6.60 10.60 -7.01
C HIS A 63 5.55 9.51 -7.29
N ALA A 64 4.31 9.71 -6.83
CA ALA A 64 3.20 8.77 -6.99
C ALA A 64 2.83 8.56 -8.46
N LEU A 65 2.52 7.31 -8.81
CA LEU A 65 2.05 6.93 -10.14
C LEU A 65 0.53 6.86 -10.19
N ARG A 66 -0.11 7.88 -9.63
CA ARG A 66 -1.55 7.95 -9.48
C ARG A 66 -2.26 7.96 -10.84
N ALA A 67 -3.26 7.10 -11.01
CA ALA A 67 -4.21 7.20 -12.12
C ALA A 67 -5.06 8.47 -11.97
N THR A 68 -5.27 9.22 -13.05
CA THR A 68 -5.92 10.55 -12.99
C THR A 68 -7.34 10.56 -13.56
N SER A 69 -7.76 9.46 -14.18
CA SER A 69 -9.13 9.25 -14.64
C SER A 69 -9.57 7.82 -14.34
N LEU A 70 -10.88 7.60 -14.31
CA LEU A 70 -11.44 6.26 -14.15
C LEU A 70 -10.99 5.33 -15.28
N GLU A 71 -10.93 5.82 -16.52
CA GLU A 71 -10.44 5.07 -17.67
C GLU A 71 -8.98 4.61 -17.47
N GLN A 72 -8.10 5.49 -16.99
CA GLN A 72 -6.70 5.13 -16.69
C GLN A 72 -6.60 4.10 -15.56
N TYR A 73 -7.49 4.19 -14.57
CA TYR A 73 -7.54 3.25 -13.46
C TYR A 73 -8.06 1.88 -13.90
N GLU A 74 -9.16 1.84 -14.66
CA GLU A 74 -9.75 0.60 -15.17
C GLU A 74 -8.83 -0.08 -16.21
N ALA A 75 -8.06 0.69 -16.97
CA ALA A 75 -7.04 0.17 -17.88
C ALA A 75 -5.92 -0.62 -17.17
N LEU A 76 -5.72 -0.45 -15.85
CA LEU A 76 -4.78 -1.26 -15.07
C LEU A 76 -5.17 -2.75 -15.03
N PHE A 77 -6.43 -3.07 -15.36
CA PHE A 77 -7.01 -4.41 -15.31
C PHE A 77 -7.39 -4.95 -16.70
N GLN A 78 -7.02 -4.25 -17.78
CA GLN A 78 -7.43 -4.62 -19.15
C GLN A 78 -6.92 -6.00 -19.60
N ASP A 79 -5.79 -6.45 -19.04
CA ASP A 79 -5.16 -7.74 -19.36
C ASP A 79 -5.67 -8.88 -18.45
N ALA A 80 -6.63 -8.60 -17.56
CA ALA A 80 -7.29 -9.65 -16.80
C ALA A 80 -8.18 -10.49 -17.73
N ASP A 81 -8.13 -11.80 -17.53
CA ASP A 81 -8.97 -12.80 -18.19
C ASP A 81 -10.02 -13.33 -17.20
N PRO A 82 -11.34 -13.17 -17.43
CA PRO A 82 -12.39 -13.60 -16.51
C PRO A 82 -12.55 -15.12 -16.42
N ALA A 83 -12.12 -15.87 -17.44
CA ALA A 83 -12.17 -17.33 -17.41
C ALA A 83 -11.08 -17.90 -16.48
N ARG A 84 -10.01 -17.13 -16.24
CA ARG A 84 -8.82 -17.53 -15.49
C ARG A 84 -8.75 -16.88 -14.11
N HIS A 85 -8.88 -15.56 -14.05
CA HIS A 85 -8.62 -14.79 -12.83
C HIS A 85 -9.90 -14.63 -12.03
N LYS A 86 -9.93 -15.30 -10.88
CA LYS A 86 -11.02 -15.19 -9.89
C LYS A 86 -10.89 -13.93 -9.06
N ILE A 87 -9.65 -13.51 -8.80
CA ILE A 87 -9.34 -12.28 -8.08
C ILE A 87 -8.67 -11.29 -9.04
N ILE A 88 -9.21 -10.08 -9.07
CA ILE A 88 -8.67 -8.94 -9.79
C ILE A 88 -8.46 -7.85 -8.75
N GLY A 89 -7.21 -7.60 -8.40
CA GLY A 89 -6.86 -6.85 -7.21
C GLY A 89 -5.97 -5.65 -7.46
N GLU A 90 -6.08 -4.66 -6.59
CA GLU A 90 -5.06 -3.63 -6.41
C GLU A 90 -4.64 -3.55 -4.94
N GLY A 91 -3.56 -2.83 -4.68
CA GLY A 91 -3.12 -2.60 -3.32
C GLY A 91 -2.61 -1.19 -3.15
N THR A 92 -3.40 -0.36 -2.47
CA THR A 92 -3.02 0.99 -2.08
C THR A 92 -3.07 1.14 -0.57
N THR A 93 -1.93 1.34 0.07
CA THR A 93 -1.80 1.28 1.54
C THR A 93 -2.43 2.46 2.27
N SER A 94 -2.65 3.59 1.58
CA SER A 94 -3.34 4.75 2.13
C SER A 94 -4.87 4.64 2.08
N TYR A 95 -5.44 3.59 1.46
CA TYR A 95 -6.90 3.43 1.39
C TYR A 95 -7.50 3.24 2.78
N LEU A 96 -6.78 2.57 3.69
CA LEU A 96 -7.23 2.33 5.05
C LEU A 96 -7.57 3.61 5.82
N ARG A 97 -6.88 4.71 5.52
CA ARG A 97 -7.07 6.04 6.14
C ARG A 97 -7.82 7.04 5.25
N SER A 98 -8.31 6.59 4.09
CA SER A 98 -9.07 7.41 3.14
C SER A 98 -10.53 7.04 3.20
N ARG A 99 -11.35 7.90 3.83
CA ARG A 99 -12.81 7.71 3.87
C ARG A 99 -13.37 7.62 2.47
N LYS A 100 -12.89 8.49 1.58
CA LYS A 100 -13.35 8.51 0.19
C LYS A 100 -12.98 7.22 -0.54
N ALA A 101 -11.76 6.71 -0.37
CA ALA A 101 -11.38 5.47 -1.03
C ALA A 101 -12.24 4.29 -0.60
N LEU A 102 -12.47 4.13 0.71
CA LEU A 102 -13.30 3.05 1.24
C LEU A 102 -14.74 3.15 0.74
N THR A 103 -15.36 4.32 0.81
CA THR A 103 -16.75 4.53 0.37
C THR A 103 -16.90 4.28 -1.13
N GLU A 104 -16.07 4.92 -1.95
CA GLU A 104 -16.17 4.83 -3.41
C GLU A 104 -15.87 3.41 -3.93
N CYS A 105 -14.87 2.73 -3.37
CA CYS A 105 -14.59 1.34 -3.73
C CYS A 105 -15.73 0.42 -3.32
N ARG A 106 -16.27 0.58 -2.11
CA ARG A 106 -17.38 -0.24 -1.61
C ARG A 106 -18.62 -0.10 -2.48
N ASP A 107 -18.97 1.14 -2.83
CA ASP A 107 -20.19 1.48 -3.58
C ASP A 107 -20.09 1.08 -5.04
N LYS A 108 -18.92 1.24 -5.65
CA LYS A 108 -18.71 0.91 -7.08
C LYS A 108 -18.51 -0.58 -7.34
N TYR A 109 -17.96 -1.32 -6.37
CA TYR A 109 -17.59 -2.72 -6.51
C TYR A 109 -18.29 -3.55 -5.43
N GLU A 110 -19.56 -3.90 -5.67
CA GLU A 110 -20.50 -4.46 -4.70
C GLU A 110 -19.99 -5.72 -3.97
N ASP A 111 -19.25 -6.59 -4.65
CA ASP A 111 -18.71 -7.84 -4.08
C ASP A 111 -17.23 -7.76 -3.69
N ALA A 112 -16.63 -6.57 -3.74
CA ALA A 112 -15.20 -6.46 -3.50
C ALA A 112 -14.82 -6.76 -2.05
N LYS A 113 -13.74 -7.51 -1.87
CA LYS A 113 -13.13 -7.83 -0.57
C LYS A 113 -12.00 -6.88 -0.24
N PHE A 114 -11.87 -6.51 1.03
CA PHE A 114 -10.91 -5.54 1.53
C PHE A 114 -10.04 -6.17 2.62
N VAL A 115 -8.73 -6.10 2.46
CA VAL A 115 -7.77 -6.62 3.44
C VAL A 115 -6.88 -5.50 3.94
N ALA A 116 -6.74 -5.41 5.27
CA ALA A 116 -5.73 -4.60 5.91
C ALA A 116 -4.77 -5.48 6.71
N ILE A 117 -3.48 -5.14 6.69
CA ILE A 117 -2.43 -5.76 7.50
C ILE A 117 -1.93 -4.72 8.50
N LEU A 118 -1.91 -5.06 9.77
CA LEU A 118 -1.46 -4.19 10.85
C LEU A 118 -0.17 -4.72 11.46
N ARG A 119 0.69 -3.83 11.91
CA ARG A 119 1.98 -4.14 12.53
C ARG A 119 2.19 -3.19 13.70
N ASN A 120 3.02 -3.59 14.67
CA ASN A 120 3.45 -2.71 15.76
C ASN A 120 3.73 -1.27 15.27
N PRO A 121 3.00 -0.26 15.79
CA PRO A 121 3.04 1.10 15.27
C PRO A 121 4.41 1.76 15.37
N VAL A 122 5.22 1.38 16.38
CA VAL A 122 6.61 1.85 16.53
C VAL A 122 7.45 1.45 15.32
N ASP A 123 7.34 0.19 14.91
CA ASP A 123 8.09 -0.33 13.77
C ASP A 123 7.59 0.27 12.45
N VAL A 124 6.28 0.52 12.33
CA VAL A 124 5.67 1.15 11.15
C VAL A 124 6.17 2.57 11.00
N ALA A 125 6.06 3.41 12.03
CA ALA A 125 6.50 4.80 12.01
C ALA A 125 7.98 4.93 11.60
N HIS A 126 8.85 4.11 12.20
CA HIS A 126 10.28 4.11 11.89
C HIS A 126 10.58 3.58 10.48
N ALA A 127 9.93 2.49 10.05
CA ALA A 127 10.11 1.98 8.67
C ALA A 127 9.54 2.91 7.60
N PHE A 128 8.51 3.69 7.93
CA PHE A 128 7.88 4.65 7.03
C PHE A 128 8.73 5.92 6.89
N HIS A 129 9.31 6.44 7.98
CA HIS A 129 10.32 7.50 7.90
C HIS A 129 11.47 7.14 6.95
N MET A 130 12.01 5.92 7.04
CA MET A 130 13.06 5.48 6.14
C MET A 130 12.62 5.50 4.66
N GLU A 131 11.36 5.18 4.39
CA GLU A 131 10.77 5.28 3.04
C GLU A 131 10.68 6.74 2.60
N GLN A 132 10.23 7.65 3.46
CA GLN A 132 10.14 9.07 3.14
C GLN A 132 11.52 9.70 2.89
N VAL A 133 12.56 9.25 3.61
CA VAL A 133 13.95 9.65 3.34
C VAL A 133 14.42 9.10 2.00
N PHE A 134 14.10 7.83 1.71
CA PHE A 134 14.48 7.17 0.45
C PHE A 134 13.80 7.80 -0.77
N THR A 135 12.54 8.21 -0.65
CA THR A 135 11.78 8.89 -1.71
C THR A 135 12.15 10.36 -1.84
N GLY A 136 12.85 10.91 -0.84
CA GLY A 136 13.33 12.29 -0.79
C GLY A 136 12.28 13.29 -0.32
N LEU A 137 11.14 12.83 0.21
CA LEU A 137 10.13 13.67 0.83
C LEU A 137 10.58 14.17 2.21
N GLU A 138 11.17 13.28 3.02
CA GLU A 138 11.75 13.63 4.31
C GLU A 138 13.15 14.20 4.13
N ARG A 139 13.41 15.34 4.76
CA ARG A 139 14.70 16.04 4.73
C ARG A 139 15.51 15.82 6.00
N GLU A 140 14.88 15.40 7.08
CA GLU A 140 15.53 15.05 8.35
C GLU A 140 15.80 13.53 8.38
N PRO A 141 17.03 13.06 8.08
CA PRO A 141 17.36 11.64 8.08
C PRO A 141 17.49 11.03 9.48
N ASP A 142 17.56 11.84 10.54
CA ASP A 142 17.55 11.37 11.92
C ASP A 142 16.10 11.15 12.38
N PHE A 143 15.73 9.88 12.57
CA PHE A 143 14.38 9.52 12.97
C PHE A 143 13.98 10.13 14.32
N THR A 144 14.89 10.23 15.28
CA THR A 144 14.57 10.81 16.60
C THR A 144 14.18 12.27 16.46
N LYS A 145 14.93 13.05 15.68
CA LYS A 145 14.58 14.45 15.41
C LYS A 145 13.26 14.58 14.66
N ALA A 146 13.04 13.73 13.66
CA ALA A 146 11.80 13.73 12.88
C ALA A 146 10.56 13.33 13.71
N TRP A 147 10.73 12.45 14.70
CA TRP A 147 9.71 12.06 15.66
C TRP A 147 9.41 13.16 16.69
N GLN A 148 10.44 13.79 17.24
CA GLN A 148 10.28 14.90 18.19
C GLN A 148 9.61 16.14 17.55
N ASP A 149 9.72 16.27 16.22
CA ASP A 149 9.07 17.33 15.45
C ASP A 149 7.59 17.03 15.11
N GLN A 150 7.04 15.86 15.49
CA GLN A 150 5.67 15.46 15.14
C GLN A 150 4.62 16.44 15.68
N ASP A 151 4.77 16.94 16.90
CA ASP A 151 3.78 17.89 17.48
C ASP A 151 3.70 19.19 16.68
N ARG A 152 4.84 19.69 16.18
CA ARG A 152 4.87 20.85 15.29
C ARG A 152 4.25 20.49 13.94
N ARG A 153 4.63 19.36 13.35
CA ARG A 153 4.13 18.94 12.03
C ARG A 153 2.62 18.72 12.02
N GLU A 154 2.07 18.11 13.07
CA GLU A 154 0.62 17.86 13.20
C GLU A 154 -0.15 19.16 13.42
N ARG A 155 0.38 20.09 14.21
CA ARG A 155 -0.24 21.41 14.41
C ARG A 155 -0.20 22.28 13.14
N ASP A 156 0.91 22.22 12.41
CA ASP A 156 1.14 23.04 11.21
C ASP A 156 0.56 22.39 9.93
N TRP A 157 -0.10 21.23 10.04
CA TRP A 157 -0.72 20.51 8.91
C TRP A 157 -2.23 20.52 9.04
N ASP A 158 -2.91 20.91 7.96
CA ASP A 158 -4.36 20.94 7.88
C ASP A 158 -4.81 20.33 6.56
N ALA A 159 -5.57 19.24 6.63
CA ALA A 159 -6.09 18.54 5.47
C ALA A 159 -6.90 19.44 4.51
N ALA A 160 -7.50 20.52 5.02
CA ALA A 160 -8.35 21.42 4.24
C ALA A 160 -7.55 22.50 3.48
N THR A 161 -6.37 22.86 3.97
CA THR A 161 -5.62 24.03 3.47
C THR A 161 -4.22 23.69 2.99
N ASP A 162 -3.72 22.49 3.29
CA ASP A 162 -2.38 22.05 2.98
C ASP A 162 -2.37 21.12 1.75
N ASP A 163 -1.56 21.45 0.75
CA ASP A 163 -1.35 20.61 -0.43
C ASP A 163 -0.29 19.52 -0.20
N ARG A 164 0.40 19.54 0.94
CA ARG A 164 1.43 18.56 1.30
C ARG A 164 0.79 17.23 1.71
N PRO A 165 1.32 16.09 1.22
CA PRO A 165 0.89 14.77 1.71
C PRO A 165 1.17 14.64 3.21
N ASP A 166 0.27 13.97 3.92
CA ASP A 166 0.40 13.67 5.35
C ASP A 166 1.42 12.57 5.67
N SER A 167 2.16 12.10 4.67
CA SER A 167 3.16 11.05 4.81
C SER A 167 4.34 11.43 5.72
N LEU A 168 4.43 12.67 6.21
CA LEU A 168 5.41 13.10 7.22
C LEU A 168 4.84 13.12 8.66
N LEU A 169 3.55 12.80 8.82
CA LEU A 169 2.85 12.65 10.09
C LEU A 169 2.91 11.18 10.55
N TYR A 170 4.11 10.71 10.89
CA TYR A 170 4.40 9.33 11.27
C TYR A 170 3.50 8.79 12.39
N ARG A 171 3.19 9.63 13.38
CA ARG A 171 2.28 9.25 14.47
C ARG A 171 0.88 8.97 13.91
N ARG A 172 0.29 9.91 13.16
CA ARG A 172 -0.98 9.72 12.45
C ARG A 172 -1.02 8.48 11.55
N ILE A 173 0.04 8.24 10.78
CA ILE A 173 0.09 7.10 9.84
C ILE A 173 0.07 5.76 10.57
N ALA A 174 0.73 5.67 11.72
CA ALA A 174 0.87 4.44 12.49
C ALA A 174 -0.21 4.26 13.59
N SER A 175 -1.00 5.29 13.91
CA SER A 175 -2.16 5.16 14.80
C SER A 175 -3.34 4.54 14.04
N PHE A 176 -3.75 3.33 14.41
CA PHE A 176 -4.69 2.53 13.63
C PHE A 176 -6.11 2.50 14.18
N ALA A 177 -6.36 2.84 15.45
CA ALA A 177 -7.68 2.64 16.05
C ALA A 177 -8.78 3.38 15.27
N ASP A 178 -8.58 4.67 14.98
CA ASP A 178 -9.54 5.47 14.21
C ASP A 178 -9.66 5.00 12.75
N GLN A 179 -8.56 4.52 12.17
CA GLN A 179 -8.54 4.00 10.80
C GLN A 179 -9.36 2.70 10.69
N ILE A 180 -9.22 1.80 11.67
CA ILE A 180 -9.97 0.54 11.75
C ILE A 180 -11.43 0.79 12.08
N GLU A 181 -11.74 1.69 13.01
CA GLU A 181 -13.12 2.08 13.33
C GLU A 181 -13.84 2.65 12.09
N MET A 182 -13.16 3.52 11.33
CA MET A 182 -13.67 4.01 10.07
C MET A 182 -13.89 2.87 9.06
N PHE A 183 -12.89 2.01 8.88
CA PHE A 183 -12.99 0.86 7.98
C PHE A 183 -14.19 -0.02 8.31
N PHE A 184 -14.39 -0.30 9.60
CA PHE A 184 -15.51 -1.10 10.08
C PHE A 184 -16.87 -0.42 9.91
N SER A 185 -16.93 0.91 10.00
CA SER A 185 -18.17 1.66 9.77
C SER A 185 -18.58 1.71 8.29
N ILE A 186 -17.64 1.51 7.36
CA ILE A 186 -17.87 1.66 5.92
C ILE A 186 -18.06 0.29 5.26
N VAL A 187 -17.14 -0.65 5.48
CA VAL A 187 -17.12 -1.95 4.80
C VAL A 187 -17.75 -3.00 5.70
N PRO A 188 -18.73 -3.78 5.21
CA PRO A 188 -19.41 -4.78 6.03
C PRO A 188 -18.49 -5.98 6.35
N GLU A 189 -18.84 -6.72 7.40
CA GLU A 189 -17.98 -7.74 8.01
C GLU A 189 -17.56 -8.84 7.04
N GLU A 190 -18.48 -9.32 6.22
CA GLU A 190 -18.27 -10.36 5.21
C GLU A 190 -17.31 -9.95 4.07
N ARG A 191 -17.06 -8.65 3.91
CA ARG A 191 -16.18 -8.09 2.87
C ARG A 191 -14.84 -7.59 3.43
N ARG A 192 -14.59 -7.69 4.74
CA ARG A 192 -13.36 -7.18 5.35
C ARG A 192 -12.56 -8.26 6.08
N LYS A 193 -11.24 -8.14 6.06
CA LYS A 193 -10.33 -8.96 6.85
C LYS A 193 -9.15 -8.14 7.38
N ILE A 194 -8.78 -8.41 8.63
CA ILE A 194 -7.58 -7.87 9.27
C ILE A 194 -6.57 -9.00 9.42
N ILE A 195 -5.31 -8.71 9.07
CA ILE A 195 -4.17 -9.59 9.30
C ILE A 195 -3.23 -8.91 10.27
N ILE A 196 -2.80 -9.61 11.32
CA ILE A 196 -1.75 -9.14 12.22
C ILE A 196 -0.39 -9.60 11.67
N TYR A 197 0.52 -8.66 11.48
CA TYR A 197 1.84 -8.92 10.91
C TYR A 197 2.68 -9.89 11.76
N ASP A 198 2.46 -9.90 13.08
CA ASP A 198 3.16 -10.80 13.98
C ASP A 198 2.74 -12.25 13.74
N ASP A 199 1.46 -12.51 13.44
CA ASP A 199 0.96 -13.82 13.03
C ASP A 199 1.51 -14.20 11.65
N LEU A 200 1.55 -13.26 10.70
CA LEU A 200 2.14 -13.49 9.38
C LEU A 200 3.64 -13.86 9.48
N ARG A 201 4.33 -13.37 10.51
CA ARG A 201 5.74 -13.71 10.77
C ARG A 201 5.88 -15.04 11.48
N ALA A 202 4.99 -15.35 12.42
CA ALA A 202 5.04 -16.57 13.23
C ALA A 202 4.58 -17.81 12.45
N ASP A 203 3.48 -17.69 11.71
CA ASP A 203 2.90 -18.73 10.85
C ASP A 203 2.43 -18.13 9.51
N PRO A 204 3.37 -17.84 8.59
CA PRO A 204 3.03 -17.27 7.29
C PRO A 204 2.11 -18.18 6.48
N ARG A 205 2.22 -19.50 6.66
CA ARG A 205 1.43 -20.48 5.92
C ARG A 205 -0.02 -20.50 6.41
N GLY A 206 -0.24 -20.52 7.73
CA GLY A 206 -1.58 -20.44 8.30
C GLY A 206 -2.30 -19.17 7.88
N VAL A 207 -1.64 -18.01 8.00
CA VAL A 207 -2.20 -16.71 7.55
C VAL A 207 -2.48 -16.70 6.05
N TRP A 208 -1.62 -17.32 5.24
CA TRP A 208 -1.85 -17.43 3.80
C TRP A 208 -3.09 -18.25 3.46
N LEU A 209 -3.26 -19.42 4.09
CA LEU A 209 -4.44 -20.27 3.89
C LEU A 209 -5.74 -19.57 4.32
N ASP A 210 -5.70 -18.87 5.46
CA ASP A 210 -6.81 -18.08 5.97
C ASP A 210 -7.15 -16.87 5.05
N LEU A 211 -6.15 -16.26 4.41
CA LEU A 211 -6.37 -15.26 3.36
C LEU A 211 -7.00 -15.90 2.10
N LEU A 212 -6.50 -17.05 1.64
CA LEU A 212 -7.04 -17.73 0.47
C LEU A 212 -8.50 -18.15 0.67
N ASP A 213 -8.82 -18.70 1.85
CA ASP A 213 -10.20 -19.04 2.23
C ASP A 213 -11.11 -17.80 2.20
N PHE A 214 -10.67 -16.70 2.83
CA PHE A 214 -11.40 -15.44 2.77
C PHE A 214 -11.59 -14.95 1.33
N LEU A 215 -10.63 -15.17 0.43
CA LEU A 215 -10.75 -14.80 -0.99
C LEU A 215 -11.57 -15.82 -1.81
N GLY A 216 -11.85 -17.02 -1.29
CA GLY A 216 -12.51 -18.10 -2.04
C GLY A 216 -11.57 -18.79 -3.04
N LEU A 217 -10.27 -18.81 -2.72
CA LEU A 217 -9.22 -19.41 -3.54
C LEU A 217 -8.76 -20.75 -2.95
N PRO A 218 -8.40 -21.74 -3.80
CA PRO A 218 -7.84 -22.98 -3.32
C PRO A 218 -6.38 -22.78 -2.88
N ASP A 219 -5.95 -23.65 -1.97
CA ASP A 219 -4.54 -23.77 -1.59
C ASP A 219 -3.63 -24.06 -2.79
N ASP A 220 -2.63 -23.19 -3.02
CA ASP A 220 -1.62 -23.32 -4.08
C ASP A 220 -0.38 -24.11 -3.67
N GLN A 221 -0.38 -24.72 -2.48
CA GLN A 221 0.78 -25.45 -1.93
C GLN A 221 2.04 -24.57 -1.78
N ARG A 222 1.90 -23.23 -1.69
CA ARG A 222 3.05 -22.34 -1.45
C ARG A 222 3.75 -22.70 -0.13
N THR A 223 5.07 -22.87 -0.21
CA THR A 223 5.96 -23.05 0.95
C THR A 223 6.98 -21.92 1.12
N ASP A 224 7.26 -21.15 0.08
CA ASP A 224 8.19 -20.01 0.14
C ASP A 224 7.46 -18.71 0.51
N PHE A 225 7.80 -18.21 1.70
CA PHE A 225 7.34 -16.93 2.26
C PHE A 225 8.53 -16.01 2.57
N SER A 226 9.64 -16.16 1.83
CA SER A 226 10.84 -15.35 2.02
C SER A 226 10.54 -13.85 1.92
N PRO A 227 11.08 -13.01 2.81
CA PRO A 227 10.84 -11.57 2.78
C PRO A 227 11.23 -10.94 1.44
N ARG A 228 10.25 -10.37 0.74
CA ARG A 228 10.46 -9.74 -0.58
C ARG A 228 11.01 -8.31 -0.52
N ASN A 229 10.86 -7.63 0.61
CA ASN A 229 11.29 -6.24 0.80
C ASN A 229 12.55 -6.13 1.68
N ALA A 230 13.73 -6.08 1.04
CA ALA A 230 14.95 -5.63 1.73
C ALA A 230 14.95 -4.09 1.85
N ALA A 231 15.53 -3.55 2.92
CA ALA A 231 15.73 -2.12 3.03
C ALA A 231 16.81 -1.64 2.03
N HIS A 232 16.49 -0.57 1.30
CA HIS A 232 17.35 0.02 0.28
C HIS A 232 17.65 1.49 0.60
N ALA A 233 18.80 1.96 0.14
CA ALA A 233 19.21 3.36 0.14
C ALA A 233 19.57 3.80 -1.28
N GLN A 234 19.45 5.09 -1.57
CA GLN A 234 19.80 5.66 -2.87
C GLN A 234 21.32 5.78 -3.02
N ARG A 235 21.88 5.23 -4.10
CA ARG A 235 23.31 5.36 -4.44
C ARG A 235 23.67 6.79 -4.84
N PHE A 236 22.77 7.46 -5.57
CA PHE A 236 22.94 8.82 -6.07
C PHE A 236 21.74 9.71 -5.68
N PRO A 237 21.70 10.24 -4.44
CA PRO A 237 20.51 10.92 -3.91
C PRO A 237 19.98 12.08 -4.77
N ARG A 238 20.87 12.85 -5.42
CA ARG A 238 20.48 13.95 -6.32
C ARG A 238 19.76 13.46 -7.57
N LEU A 239 20.26 12.39 -8.20
CA LEU A 239 19.65 11.78 -9.38
C LEU A 239 18.31 11.14 -9.01
N SER A 240 18.26 10.40 -7.90
CA SER A 240 17.02 9.78 -7.42
C SER A 240 15.94 10.82 -7.12
N ARG A 241 16.31 11.94 -6.47
CA ARG A 241 15.38 13.06 -6.24
C ARG A 241 14.85 13.65 -7.54
N PHE A 242 15.70 13.84 -8.56
CA PHE A 242 15.26 14.32 -9.86
C PHE A 242 14.28 13.35 -10.55
N LEU A 243 14.51 12.04 -10.46
CA LEU A 243 13.62 11.03 -11.06
C LEU A 243 12.28 10.87 -10.31
N LEU A 244 12.28 11.05 -9.00
CA LEU A 244 11.10 10.93 -8.15
C LEU A 244 10.28 12.23 -8.10
N ALA A 245 10.94 13.38 -8.06
CA ALA A 245 10.31 14.71 -8.01
C ALA A 245 10.94 15.64 -9.06
N PRO A 246 10.74 15.36 -10.36
CA PRO A 246 11.23 16.20 -11.45
C PRO A 246 10.57 17.60 -11.44
N PRO A 247 11.23 18.63 -11.98
CA PRO A 247 10.62 19.95 -12.18
C PRO A 247 9.29 19.87 -12.95
N LYS A 248 8.30 20.70 -12.56
CA LYS A 248 6.93 20.68 -13.11
C LYS A 248 6.84 20.59 -14.65
N PRO A 249 7.66 21.33 -15.44
CA PRO A 249 7.58 21.27 -16.91
C PRO A 249 7.87 19.89 -17.51
N ILE A 250 8.73 19.09 -16.85
CA ILE A 250 9.17 17.79 -17.35
C ILE A 250 8.53 16.61 -16.59
N ALA A 251 7.82 16.88 -15.50
CA ALA A 251 7.21 15.86 -14.66
C ALA A 251 6.26 14.89 -15.41
N PRO A 252 5.40 15.35 -16.35
CA PRO A 252 4.56 14.44 -17.13
C PRO A 252 5.36 13.46 -17.98
N ALA A 253 6.44 13.93 -18.63
CA ALA A 253 7.29 13.10 -19.48
C ALA A 253 8.05 12.05 -18.67
N VAL A 254 8.62 12.44 -17.51
CA VAL A 254 9.31 11.51 -16.60
C VAL A 254 8.33 10.49 -16.03
N LYS A 255 7.10 10.89 -15.67
CA LYS A 255 6.05 9.98 -15.20
C LYS A 255 5.66 8.97 -16.29
N ALA A 256 5.43 9.42 -17.52
CA ALA A 256 5.11 8.55 -18.65
C ALA A 256 6.23 7.54 -18.93
N LEU A 257 7.49 7.97 -18.88
CA LEU A 257 8.65 7.08 -19.01
C LEU A 257 8.69 6.05 -17.88
N ARG A 258 8.47 6.46 -16.63
CA ARG A 258 8.42 5.53 -15.49
C ARG A 258 7.32 4.48 -15.67
N MET A 259 6.12 4.88 -16.09
CA MET A 259 5.02 3.96 -16.38
C MET A 259 5.36 2.97 -17.50
N ALA A 260 5.93 3.46 -18.61
CA ALA A 260 6.34 2.61 -19.73
C ALA A 260 7.44 1.59 -19.36
N LEU A 261 8.34 1.96 -18.44
CA LEU A 261 9.39 1.08 -17.94
C LEU A 261 8.87 0.07 -16.89
N LEU A 262 7.79 0.37 -16.17
CA LEU A 262 7.20 -0.53 -15.18
C LEU A 262 6.44 -1.69 -15.82
N ASN A 263 5.84 -1.48 -17.00
CA ASN A 263 5.17 -2.53 -17.76
C ASN A 263 6.14 -3.51 -18.44
N LYS A 264 7.45 -3.28 -18.30
CA LYS A 264 8.49 -4.14 -18.88
C LYS A 264 9.25 -4.84 -17.77
N ASP A 265 8.99 -6.13 -17.58
CA ASP A 265 9.80 -7.05 -16.78
C ASP A 265 11.17 -7.35 -17.43
N SER A 266 11.84 -6.30 -17.93
CA SER A 266 13.11 -6.40 -18.64
C SER A 266 14.29 -6.44 -17.68
N VAL A 267 15.30 -7.26 -18.02
CA VAL A 267 16.57 -7.35 -17.30
C VAL A 267 17.22 -5.97 -17.17
N LEU A 268 17.15 -5.13 -18.22
CA LEU A 268 17.70 -3.78 -18.24
C LEU A 268 17.12 -2.88 -17.13
N VAL A 269 15.79 -2.89 -16.94
CA VAL A 269 15.13 -2.11 -15.88
C VAL A 269 15.55 -2.62 -14.49
N LYS A 270 15.68 -3.93 -14.32
CA LYS A 270 16.15 -4.54 -13.06
C LYS A 270 17.61 -4.16 -12.77
N THR A 271 18.49 -4.19 -13.78
CA THR A 271 19.89 -3.77 -13.65
C THR A 271 20.02 -2.29 -13.33
N LEU A 272 19.24 -1.42 -13.99
CA LEU A 272 19.25 0.01 -13.72
C LEU A 272 18.79 0.32 -12.28
N LYS A 273 17.70 -0.31 -11.83
CA LYS A 273 17.23 -0.19 -10.42
C LYS A 273 18.30 -0.69 -9.43
N GLY A 274 18.95 -1.81 -9.72
CA GLY A 274 20.02 -2.37 -8.90
C GLY A 274 21.28 -1.50 -8.86
N PHE A 275 21.55 -0.73 -9.92
CA PHE A 275 22.65 0.23 -9.95
C PHE A 275 22.35 1.51 -9.14
N LEU A 276 21.09 1.97 -9.18
CA LEU A 276 20.65 3.18 -8.48
C LEU A 276 20.45 2.97 -6.96
N ASN A 277 20.23 1.73 -6.52
CA ASN A 277 19.95 1.40 -5.12
C ASN A 277 21.07 0.56 -4.50
N VAL A 278 21.35 0.78 -3.21
CA VAL A 278 22.27 -0.04 -2.40
C VAL A 278 21.47 -0.66 -1.26
N LYS A 279 21.72 -1.93 -0.92
CA LYS A 279 21.13 -2.53 0.28
C LYS A 279 21.71 -1.81 1.51
N ARG A 280 20.85 -1.29 2.38
CA ARG A 280 21.25 -0.67 3.64
C ARG A 280 20.42 -1.26 4.76
N PRO A 281 21.02 -1.91 5.77
CA PRO A 281 20.27 -2.40 6.91
C PRO A 281 19.61 -1.23 7.62
N ARG A 282 18.42 -1.47 8.19
CA ARG A 282 17.73 -0.47 9.00
C ARG A 282 18.57 -0.18 10.25
N SER A 283 18.78 1.10 10.56
CA SER A 283 19.32 1.48 11.86
C SER A 283 18.38 0.99 12.95
N ALA A 284 18.90 0.37 14.01
CA ALA A 284 18.06 0.00 15.14
C ALA A 284 17.58 1.27 15.87
N LEU A 285 16.32 1.28 16.29
CA LEU A 285 15.80 2.26 17.24
C LEU A 285 16.51 2.08 18.58
N SER A 286 16.86 3.18 19.24
CA SER A 286 17.38 3.08 20.62
C SER A 286 16.27 2.60 21.57
N PRO A 287 16.62 1.86 22.64
CA PRO A 287 15.61 1.41 23.62
C PRO A 287 14.82 2.56 24.25
N ILE A 288 15.46 3.73 24.44
CA ILE A 288 14.82 4.94 24.97
C ILE A 288 13.73 5.43 24.00
N MET A 289 14.06 5.56 22.71
CA MET A 289 13.08 5.98 21.70
C MET A 289 11.95 4.98 21.54
N ARG A 290 12.26 3.68 21.55
CA ARG A 290 11.24 2.64 21.48
C ARG A 290 10.24 2.76 22.63
N ARG A 291 10.73 2.94 23.86
CA ARG A 291 9.87 3.15 25.03
C ARG A 291 9.00 4.39 24.90
N GLU A 292 9.59 5.54 24.53
CA GLU A 292 8.86 6.79 24.31
C GLU A 292 7.73 6.60 23.30
N MET A 293 8.00 5.95 22.17
CA MET A 293 6.99 5.70 21.14
C MET A 293 5.94 4.68 21.58
N THR A 294 6.33 3.62 22.29
CA THR A 294 5.38 2.66 22.85
C THR A 294 4.42 3.35 23.82
N GLU A 295 4.91 4.26 24.66
CA GLU A 295 4.06 5.08 25.54
C GLU A 295 3.13 5.99 24.72
N ALA A 296 3.65 6.66 23.69
CA ALA A 296 2.86 7.53 22.82
C ALA A 296 1.76 6.80 22.05
N PHE A 297 2.01 5.58 21.56
CA PHE A 297 1.01 4.76 20.85
C PHE A 297 0.11 3.94 21.79
N GLY A 298 0.45 3.83 23.08
CA GLY A 298 -0.26 2.99 24.05
C GLY A 298 -1.79 3.18 24.05
N PRO A 299 -2.32 4.41 24.12
CA PRO A 299 -3.76 4.65 24.07
C PRO A 299 -4.43 4.16 22.77
N ASP A 300 -3.77 4.34 21.62
CA ASP A 300 -4.27 3.86 20.32
C ASP A 300 -4.27 2.32 20.27
N VAL A 301 -3.18 1.68 20.71
CA VAL A 301 -3.07 0.21 20.73
C VAL A 301 -4.11 -0.42 21.65
N LEU A 302 -4.41 0.18 22.81
CA LEU A 302 -5.46 -0.30 23.71
C LEU A 302 -6.85 -0.21 23.07
N ARG A 303 -7.16 0.88 22.37
CA ARG A 303 -8.41 1.01 21.61
C ARG A 303 -8.47 -0.01 20.47
N LEU A 304 -7.37 -0.20 19.76
CA LEU A 304 -7.26 -1.15 18.66
C LEU A 304 -7.46 -2.59 19.12
N GLU A 305 -6.84 -2.99 20.23
CA GLU A 305 -7.01 -4.30 20.87
C GLU A 305 -8.48 -4.57 21.21
N ALA A 306 -9.18 -3.58 21.78
CA ALA A 306 -10.61 -3.68 22.06
C ALA A 306 -11.47 -3.78 20.80
N LEU A 307 -11.15 -3.02 19.74
CA LEU A 307 -11.86 -3.06 18.45
C LEU A 307 -11.70 -4.41 17.73
N LEU A 308 -10.52 -5.02 17.82
CA LEU A 308 -10.19 -6.26 17.12
C LEU A 308 -10.50 -7.52 17.94
N GLY A 309 -10.66 -7.40 19.26
CA GLY A 309 -10.77 -8.55 20.16
C GLY A 309 -9.54 -9.48 20.09
N THR A 310 -8.37 -8.94 19.75
CA THR A 310 -7.12 -9.67 19.52
C THR A 310 -6.05 -9.18 20.47
N ASP A 311 -5.28 -10.08 21.10
CA ASP A 311 -4.20 -9.70 22.02
C ASP A 311 -3.08 -8.94 21.28
N LEU A 312 -2.85 -7.69 21.69
CA LEU A 312 -1.77 -6.84 21.18
C LEU A 312 -0.75 -6.52 22.29
N SER A 313 -0.62 -7.37 23.29
CA SER A 313 0.31 -7.21 24.41
C SER A 313 1.75 -6.96 23.97
N ALA A 314 2.20 -7.63 22.91
CA ALA A 314 3.52 -7.43 22.33
C ALA A 314 3.77 -5.98 21.86
N TRP A 315 2.73 -5.21 21.52
CA TRP A 315 2.86 -3.84 21.02
C TRP A 315 2.92 -2.80 22.15
N LYS A 316 2.53 -3.19 23.36
CA LYS A 316 2.53 -2.35 24.57
C LYS A 316 3.82 -2.48 25.39
N MET A 317 4.70 -3.43 25.07
CA MET A 317 5.96 -3.66 25.79
C MET A 317 7.12 -2.85 25.17
N GLY A 318 7.67 -1.89 25.92
CA GLY A 318 8.77 -1.02 25.49
C GLY A 318 10.17 -1.63 25.61
N GLN A 319 10.35 -2.90 25.22
CA GLN A 319 11.65 -3.59 25.28
C GLN A 319 12.57 -3.20 24.12
#